data_AF-A0A345UK61-F1
#
_entry.id   AF-A0A345UK61-F1
#
_cell.length_a   1.000
_cell.length_b   1.000
_cell.length_c   1.000
_cell.angle_alpha   90.00
_cell.angle_beta   90.00
_cell.angle_gamma   90.00
#
_symmetry.space_group_name_H-M   'P 1'
#
loop_
_entity.id
_entity.type
_entity.pdbx_description
1 polymer ?
#
loop_
_entity_poly.entity_id
_entity_poly.type
_entity_poly.pdbx_seq_one_letter_code
_entity_poly.pdbx_strand_id
1 'polypeptide(L)'
;MLTNPNLRLIDALRKTAKRLDSGAEYNWCHMGRCNCGHLAQTITELSPAEIHEMALLKAGDWTTQSVEHCTATGLTIDHIIASMLELGLTRQDIANLERLADQRVLMRIPLERRKEMSHKNRADVVLYMNTLAQMLEEQLLNSVPPAEVLLSKISEETKSKSIKSKIAVVSQ
;
A
#
# COMPACT_ATOMS: atom_id res chain seq x y z
N MET A 1 5.21 -13.08 0.59
CA MET A 1 6.15 -11.99 0.25
C MET A 1 5.63 -10.70 0.84
N LEU A 2 6.55 -9.80 1.19
CA LEU A 2 6.25 -8.54 1.86
C LEU A 2 5.69 -7.53 0.86
N THR A 3 4.77 -6.69 1.32
CA THR A 3 4.48 -5.38 0.71
C THR A 3 5.80 -4.63 0.50
N ASN A 4 6.04 -4.07 -0.69
CA ASN A 4 7.22 -3.24 -0.94
C ASN A 4 6.95 -1.82 -0.41
N PRO A 5 7.52 -1.41 0.74
CA PRO A 5 7.18 -0.12 1.34
C PRO A 5 7.60 0.99 0.39
N ASN A 6 6.69 1.89 0.07
CA ASN A 6 6.96 3.03 -0.79
C ASN A 6 5.99 4.18 -0.50
N LEU A 7 6.41 5.40 -0.83
CA LEU A 7 5.65 6.61 -0.51
C LEU A 7 4.28 6.66 -1.21
N ARG A 8 4.16 6.10 -2.44
CA ARG A 8 2.90 6.10 -3.18
C ARG A 8 1.85 5.24 -2.48
N LEU A 9 2.23 4.05 -2.01
CA LEU A 9 1.33 3.17 -1.28
C LEU A 9 0.90 3.79 0.06
N ILE A 10 1.84 4.37 0.80
CA ILE A 10 1.54 5.04 2.09
C ILE A 10 0.55 6.19 1.88
N ASP A 11 0.80 7.04 0.88
CA ASP A 11 -0.09 8.16 0.53
C ASP A 11 -1.48 7.67 0.12
N ALA A 12 -1.57 6.64 -0.73
CA ALA A 12 -2.84 6.05 -1.14
C ALA A 12 -3.64 5.50 0.07
N LEU A 13 -2.98 4.79 1.00
CA LEU A 13 -3.62 4.30 2.22
C LEU A 13 -4.13 5.45 3.10
N ARG A 14 -3.31 6.49 3.34
CA ARG A 14 -3.70 7.65 4.16
C ARG A 14 -4.83 8.46 3.52
N LYS A 15 -4.79 8.69 2.21
CA LYS A 15 -5.87 9.35 1.47
C LYS A 15 -7.17 8.58 1.54
N THR A 16 -7.10 7.26 1.37
CA THR A 16 -8.27 6.36 1.48
C THR A 16 -8.87 6.40 2.88
N ALA A 17 -8.04 6.25 3.91
CA ALA A 17 -8.46 6.32 5.31
C ALA A 17 -9.11 7.67 5.64
N LYS A 18 -8.51 8.78 5.19
CA LYS A 18 -9.06 10.13 5.37
C LYS A 18 -10.44 10.29 4.71
N ARG A 19 -10.62 9.79 3.48
CA ARG A 19 -11.92 9.83 2.78
C ARG A 19 -12.99 9.05 3.54
N LEU A 20 -12.67 7.85 4.01
CA LEU A 20 -13.57 7.02 4.82
C LEU A 20 -13.95 7.72 6.14
N ASP A 21 -12.96 8.29 6.83
CA ASP A 21 -13.16 9.02 8.09
C ASP A 21 -14.04 10.27 7.89
N SER A 22 -13.88 10.94 6.75
CA SER A 22 -14.67 12.13 6.36
C SER A 22 -16.10 11.81 5.91
N GLY A 23 -16.55 10.57 6.03
CA GLY A 23 -17.95 10.20 5.80
C GLY A 23 -18.25 9.53 4.46
N ALA A 24 -17.24 9.07 3.70
CA ALA A 24 -17.50 8.31 2.49
C ALA A 24 -18.41 7.09 2.77
N GLU A 25 -19.31 6.80 1.83
CA GLU A 25 -20.25 5.69 1.96
C GLU A 25 -19.49 4.36 1.97
N TYR A 26 -19.78 3.54 2.97
CA TYR A 26 -19.11 2.28 3.20
C TYR A 26 -20.13 1.14 3.18
N ASN A 27 -19.87 0.13 2.35
CA ASN A 27 -20.68 -1.08 2.29
C ASN A 27 -19.80 -2.26 1.89
N TRP A 28 -19.58 -3.15 2.85
CA TRP A 28 -18.74 -4.32 2.67
C TRP A 28 -19.22 -5.25 1.55
N CYS A 29 -20.53 -5.38 1.34
CA CYS A 29 -21.10 -6.24 0.32
C CYS A 29 -21.06 -5.62 -1.09
N HIS A 30 -20.60 -4.38 -1.24
CA HIS A 30 -20.51 -3.69 -2.52
C HIS A 30 -19.04 -3.57 -2.92
N MET A 31 -18.64 -4.22 -4.02
CA MET A 31 -17.23 -4.34 -4.43
C MET A 31 -16.49 -3.01 -4.61
N GLY A 32 -17.21 -1.94 -4.97
CA GLY A 32 -16.63 -0.59 -5.04
C GLY A 32 -16.63 0.18 -3.71
N ARG A 33 -17.33 -0.26 -2.65
CA ARG A 33 -17.45 0.44 -1.35
C ARG A 33 -16.94 -0.38 -0.15
N CYS A 34 -16.35 -1.53 -0.42
CA CYS A 34 -15.65 -2.35 0.56
C CYS A 34 -14.22 -1.83 0.78
N ASN A 35 -13.41 -2.55 1.55
CA ASN A 35 -12.08 -2.11 1.99
C ASN A 35 -11.13 -1.94 0.81
N CYS A 36 -10.98 -2.97 -0.02
CA CYS A 36 -10.20 -2.89 -1.25
C CYS A 36 -10.86 -1.98 -2.29
N GLY A 37 -12.20 -1.95 -2.36
CA GLY A 37 -12.94 -1.07 -3.26
C GLY A 37 -12.66 0.42 -3.03
N HIS A 38 -12.54 0.85 -1.77
CA HIS A 38 -12.16 2.23 -1.43
C HIS A 38 -10.72 2.55 -1.82
N LEU A 39 -9.79 1.61 -1.62
CA LEU A 39 -8.42 1.80 -2.08
C LEU A 39 -8.37 1.86 -3.61
N ALA A 40 -9.12 1.00 -4.32
CA ALA A 40 -9.26 1.02 -5.77
C ALA A 40 -9.68 2.41 -6.27
N GLN A 41 -10.76 2.98 -5.71
CA GLN A 41 -11.21 4.33 -6.05
C GLN A 41 -10.09 5.37 -5.89
N THR A 42 -9.28 5.28 -4.83
CA THR A 42 -8.18 6.24 -4.60
C THR A 42 -7.07 6.14 -5.64
N ILE A 43 -6.80 4.94 -6.16
CA ILE A 43 -5.63 4.69 -7.02
C ILE A 43 -5.98 4.77 -8.50
N THR A 44 -7.22 4.47 -8.88
CA THR A 44 -7.69 4.48 -10.27
C THR A 44 -8.59 5.66 -10.60
N GLU A 45 -9.07 6.38 -9.59
CA GLU A 45 -10.08 7.46 -9.72
C GLU A 45 -11.43 7.01 -10.28
N LEU A 46 -11.64 5.69 -10.43
CA LEU A 46 -12.92 5.12 -10.83
C LEU A 46 -13.97 5.31 -9.73
N SER A 47 -15.22 5.48 -10.15
CA SER A 47 -16.34 5.54 -9.24
C SER A 47 -16.61 4.16 -8.59
N PRO A 48 -17.29 4.13 -7.42
CA PRO A 48 -17.71 2.88 -6.81
C PRO A 48 -18.57 2.01 -7.75
N ALA A 49 -19.39 2.62 -8.60
CA ALA A 49 -20.28 1.91 -9.51
C ALA A 49 -19.48 1.20 -10.62
N GLU A 50 -18.52 1.90 -11.24
CA GLU A 50 -17.64 1.32 -12.25
C GLU A 50 -16.84 0.14 -11.68
N ILE A 51 -16.24 0.31 -10.50
CA ILE A 51 -15.49 -0.78 -9.84
C ILE A 51 -16.41 -1.97 -9.55
N HIS A 52 -17.65 -1.71 -9.11
CA HIS A 52 -18.59 -2.77 -8.82
C HIS A 52 -19.00 -3.54 -10.07
N GLU A 53 -19.35 -2.85 -11.15
CA GLU A 53 -19.69 -3.46 -12.43
C GLU A 53 -18.54 -4.30 -12.98
N MET A 54 -17.32 -3.75 -12.95
CA MET A 54 -16.11 -4.47 -13.39
C MET A 54 -15.87 -5.74 -12.55
N ALA A 55 -16.10 -5.67 -11.23
CA ALA A 55 -15.89 -6.79 -10.31
C ALA A 55 -16.94 -7.91 -10.43
N LEU A 56 -18.17 -7.60 -10.85
CA LEU A 56 -19.25 -8.58 -11.02
C LEU A 56 -19.03 -9.56 -12.18
N LEU A 57 -18.06 -9.29 -13.05
CA LEU A 57 -17.65 -10.20 -14.12
C LEU A 57 -16.94 -11.47 -13.59
N LYS A 58 -16.53 -11.47 -12.32
CA LYS A 58 -15.95 -12.63 -11.62
C LYS A 58 -16.69 -12.88 -10.31
N ALA A 59 -16.80 -14.15 -9.93
CA ALA A 59 -17.33 -14.53 -8.64
C ALA A 59 -16.31 -14.26 -7.51
N GLY A 60 -16.82 -14.11 -6.29
CA GLY A 60 -15.99 -13.92 -5.10
C GLY A 60 -15.66 -12.45 -4.79
N ASP A 61 -15.12 -12.22 -3.60
CA ASP A 61 -14.65 -10.90 -3.14
C ASP A 61 -13.19 -10.66 -3.54
N TRP A 62 -12.60 -9.55 -3.10
CA TRP A 62 -11.20 -9.23 -3.43
C TRP A 62 -10.19 -10.28 -2.94
N THR A 63 -10.52 -11.09 -1.94
CA THR A 63 -9.67 -12.21 -1.49
C THR A 63 -9.61 -13.27 -2.57
N THR A 64 -10.77 -13.68 -3.10
CA THR A 64 -10.86 -14.67 -4.18
C THR A 64 -10.29 -14.12 -5.49
N GLN A 65 -10.76 -12.94 -5.91
CA GLN A 65 -10.41 -12.39 -7.21
C GLN A 65 -8.92 -12.02 -7.33
N SER A 66 -8.27 -11.58 -6.24
CA SER A 66 -6.82 -11.31 -6.25
C SER A 66 -5.96 -12.56 -6.42
N VAL A 67 -6.41 -13.72 -5.93
CA VAL A 67 -5.73 -15.01 -6.12
C VAL A 67 -5.94 -15.52 -7.54
N GLU A 68 -7.17 -15.42 -8.05
CA GLU A 68 -7.55 -15.88 -9.40
C GLU A 68 -7.14 -14.92 -10.53
N HIS A 69 -6.55 -13.77 -10.19
CA HIS A 69 -6.10 -12.79 -11.17
C HIS A 69 -5.12 -13.42 -12.19
N CYS A 70 -5.50 -13.34 -13.46
CA CYS A 70 -4.75 -13.84 -14.61
C CYS A 70 -4.77 -12.76 -15.70
N THR A 71 -3.60 -12.22 -16.05
CA THR A 71 -3.46 -11.11 -17.00
C THR A 71 -3.87 -11.47 -18.42
N ALA A 72 -4.02 -12.76 -18.75
CA ALA A 72 -4.40 -13.22 -20.08
C ALA A 72 -5.91 -13.11 -20.38
N THR A 73 -6.76 -12.89 -19.37
CA THR A 73 -8.23 -12.97 -19.57
C THR A 73 -8.86 -11.69 -20.11
N GLY A 74 -8.14 -10.56 -20.07
CA GLY A 74 -8.60 -9.27 -20.61
C GLY A 74 -9.77 -8.62 -19.86
N LEU A 75 -10.09 -9.09 -18.65
CA LEU A 75 -11.21 -8.58 -17.87
C LEU A 75 -10.88 -7.24 -17.18
N THR A 76 -11.90 -6.40 -17.03
CA THR A 76 -11.73 -5.03 -16.54
C THR A 76 -11.28 -4.96 -15.08
N ILE A 77 -11.75 -5.85 -14.21
CA ILE A 77 -11.29 -5.93 -12.81
C ILE A 77 -9.82 -6.33 -12.67
N ASP A 78 -9.28 -7.10 -13.64
CA ASP A 78 -7.87 -7.47 -13.63
C ASP A 78 -6.95 -6.26 -13.78
N HIS A 79 -7.39 -5.20 -14.48
CA HIS A 79 -6.67 -3.93 -14.53
C HIS A 79 -6.61 -3.25 -13.17
N ILE A 80 -7.69 -3.27 -12.39
CA ILE A 80 -7.70 -2.67 -11.05
C ILE A 80 -6.77 -3.45 -10.11
N ILE A 81 -6.81 -4.78 -10.16
CA ILE A 81 -5.90 -5.64 -9.40
C ILE A 81 -4.45 -5.37 -9.82
N ALA A 82 -4.18 -5.25 -11.12
CA ALA A 82 -2.85 -4.88 -11.62
C ALA A 82 -2.38 -3.53 -11.07
N SER A 83 -3.24 -2.50 -11.03
CA SER A 83 -2.90 -1.21 -10.41
C SER A 83 -2.55 -1.33 -8.92
N MET A 84 -3.24 -2.20 -8.17
CA MET A 84 -2.89 -2.48 -6.77
C MET A 84 -1.53 -3.19 -6.65
N LEU A 85 -1.22 -4.13 -7.54
CA LEU A 85 0.06 -4.83 -7.57
C LEU A 85 1.21 -3.88 -7.93
N GLU A 86 1.01 -3.02 -8.93
CA GLU A 86 1.97 -1.99 -9.35
C GLU A 86 2.22 -0.93 -8.26
N LEU A 87 1.22 -0.65 -7.43
CA LEU A 87 1.38 0.20 -6.25
C LEU A 87 2.30 -0.44 -5.19
N GLY A 88 2.55 -1.75 -5.28
CA GLY A 88 3.45 -2.49 -4.40
C GLY A 88 2.75 -3.42 -3.40
N LEU A 89 1.44 -3.63 -3.54
CA LEU A 89 0.72 -4.66 -2.78
C LEU A 89 0.98 -6.04 -3.38
N THR A 90 1.03 -7.06 -2.54
CA THR A 90 0.92 -8.44 -2.99
C THR A 90 -0.55 -8.88 -3.00
N ARG A 91 -0.86 -9.99 -3.67
CA ARG A 91 -2.21 -10.60 -3.63
C ARG A 91 -2.64 -10.91 -2.18
N GLN A 92 -1.70 -11.35 -1.34
CA GLN A 92 -1.96 -11.58 0.08
C GLN A 92 -2.28 -10.27 0.82
N ASP A 93 -1.63 -9.16 0.47
CA ASP A 93 -1.94 -7.86 1.08
C ASP A 93 -3.35 -7.39 0.70
N ILE A 94 -3.78 -7.62 -0.55
CA ILE A 94 -5.15 -7.33 -0.99
C ILE A 94 -6.15 -8.16 -0.17
N ALA A 95 -5.95 -9.48 -0.07
CA ALA A 95 -6.79 -10.34 0.76
C ALA A 95 -6.80 -9.92 2.24
N ASN A 96 -5.65 -9.56 2.79
CA ASN A 96 -5.52 -9.11 4.17
C ASN A 96 -6.22 -7.77 4.39
N LEU A 97 -6.13 -6.82 3.45
CA LEU A 97 -6.81 -5.54 3.54
C LEU A 97 -8.33 -5.73 3.47
N GLU A 98 -8.78 -6.62 2.59
CA GLU A 98 -10.18 -7.00 2.49
C GLU A 98 -10.65 -7.51 3.87
N ARG A 99 -9.97 -8.48 4.48
CA ARG A 99 -10.45 -9.09 5.73
C ARG A 99 -9.92 -8.47 7.03
N LEU A 100 -9.17 -7.37 6.97
CA LEU A 100 -8.40 -6.81 8.10
C LEU A 100 -7.56 -7.87 8.83
N ALA A 101 -6.83 -8.70 8.09
CA ALA A 101 -6.28 -9.97 8.57
C ALA A 101 -4.74 -10.02 8.73
N ASP A 102 -4.00 -8.98 8.34
CA ASP A 102 -2.55 -8.98 8.48
C ASP A 102 -2.15 -8.91 9.96
N GLN A 103 -1.59 -10.00 10.48
CA GLN A 103 -1.16 -10.09 11.86
C GLN A 103 -0.12 -9.03 12.22
N ARG A 104 0.72 -8.59 11.29
CA ARG A 104 1.74 -7.55 11.55
C ARG A 104 1.08 -6.20 11.84
N VAL A 105 -0.03 -5.90 11.16
CA VAL A 105 -0.83 -4.69 11.39
C VAL A 105 -1.63 -4.84 12.67
N LEU A 106 -2.34 -5.97 12.81
CA LEU A 106 -3.16 -6.22 14.00
C LEU A 106 -2.32 -6.19 15.28
N MET A 107 -1.11 -6.75 15.27
CA MET A 107 -0.20 -6.79 16.42
C MET A 107 0.18 -5.41 16.97
N ARG A 108 0.02 -4.34 16.16
CA ARG A 108 0.26 -2.95 16.54
C ARG A 108 -0.95 -2.27 17.19
N ILE A 109 -2.12 -2.89 17.11
CA ILE A 109 -3.37 -2.39 17.73
C ILE A 109 -3.49 -3.01 19.12
N PRO A 110 -3.83 -2.25 20.18
CA PRO A 110 -4.03 -2.79 21.53
C PRO A 110 -4.96 -3.99 21.54
N LEU A 111 -4.65 -5.00 22.36
CA LEU A 111 -5.32 -6.30 22.33
C LEU A 111 -6.85 -6.18 22.46
N GLU A 112 -7.34 -5.38 23.41
CA GLU A 112 -8.78 -5.23 23.61
C GLU A 112 -9.46 -4.59 22.40
N ARG A 113 -8.85 -3.54 21.84
CA ARG A 113 -9.37 -2.92 20.63
C ARG A 113 -9.34 -3.86 19.43
N ARG A 114 -8.29 -4.67 19.29
CA ARG A 114 -8.11 -5.64 18.20
C ARG A 114 -9.18 -6.72 18.18
N LYS A 115 -9.58 -7.24 19.35
CA LYS A 115 -10.61 -8.30 19.46
C LYS A 115 -11.97 -7.85 18.93
N GLU A 116 -12.24 -6.55 18.97
CA GLU A 116 -13.49 -5.95 18.51
C GLU A 116 -13.46 -5.53 17.04
N MET A 117 -12.33 -5.74 16.34
CA MET A 117 -12.21 -5.31 14.94
C MET A 117 -13.09 -6.14 14.01
N SER A 118 -13.76 -5.45 13.11
CA SER A 118 -14.63 -6.00 12.09
C SER A 118 -14.33 -5.36 10.75
N HIS A 119 -14.04 -6.21 9.74
CA HIS A 119 -13.88 -5.78 8.36
C HIS A 119 -15.15 -5.23 7.73
N LYS A 120 -16.28 -5.21 8.46
CA LYS A 120 -17.56 -4.62 8.04
C LYS A 120 -17.83 -3.27 8.72
N ASN A 121 -16.94 -2.82 9.60
CA ASN A 121 -17.06 -1.54 10.28
C ASN A 121 -16.09 -0.52 9.66
N ARG A 122 -16.63 0.60 9.17
CA ARG A 122 -15.84 1.66 8.53
C ARG A 122 -14.71 2.19 9.40
N ALA A 123 -14.95 2.42 10.69
CA ALA A 123 -13.95 2.99 11.60
C ALA A 123 -12.77 2.01 11.80
N ASP A 124 -13.04 0.72 11.78
CA ASP A 124 -12.01 -0.32 11.94
C ASP A 124 -11.12 -0.39 10.71
N VAL A 125 -11.69 -0.19 9.53
CA VAL A 125 -10.96 -0.10 8.26
C VAL A 125 -10.07 1.14 8.24
N VAL A 126 -10.59 2.29 8.69
CA VAL A 126 -9.80 3.53 8.85
C VAL A 126 -8.62 3.31 9.80
N LEU A 127 -8.87 2.71 10.96
CA LEU A 127 -7.83 2.38 11.93
C LEU A 127 -6.77 1.47 11.29
N TYR A 128 -7.19 0.37 10.67
CA TYR A 128 -6.29 -0.59 10.04
C TYR A 128 -5.45 0.03 8.93
N MET A 129 -6.04 0.82 8.02
CA MET A 129 -5.31 1.48 6.94
C MET A 129 -4.27 2.48 7.48
N ASN A 130 -4.61 3.24 8.51
CA ASN A 130 -3.66 4.15 9.17
C ASN A 130 -2.54 3.39 9.88
N THR A 131 -2.84 2.29 10.56
CA THR A 131 -1.83 1.43 11.20
C THR A 131 -0.91 0.77 10.16
N LEU A 132 -1.46 0.29 9.05
CA LEU A 132 -0.67 -0.25 7.93
C LEU A 132 0.22 0.83 7.31
N ALA A 133 -0.30 2.01 7.03
CA ALA A 133 0.48 3.12 6.50
C ALA A 133 1.63 3.51 7.43
N GLN A 134 1.37 3.60 8.74
CA GLN A 134 2.38 3.88 9.75
C GLN A 134 3.47 2.80 9.79
N MET A 135 3.09 1.51 9.74
CA MET A 135 4.03 0.40 9.70
C MET A 135 4.96 0.48 8.48
N LEU A 136 4.42 0.79 7.30
CA LEU A 136 5.20 0.91 6.06
C LEU A 136 6.14 2.13 6.10
N GLU A 137 5.69 3.24 6.69
CA GLU A 137 6.50 4.44 6.89
C GLU A 137 7.71 4.18 7.81
N GLU A 138 7.50 3.48 8.93
CA GLU A 138 8.59 3.04 9.81
C GLU A 138 9.58 2.11 9.10
N GLN A 139 9.08 1.19 8.26
CA GLN A 139 9.94 0.30 7.47
C GLN A 139 10.79 1.09 6.48
N LEU A 140 10.23 2.11 5.82
CA LEU A 140 11.00 3.01 4.97
C LEU A 140 12.07 3.77 5.77
N LEU A 141 11.71 4.38 6.90
CA LEU A 141 12.67 5.12 7.72
C LEU A 141 13.82 4.23 8.21
N ASN A 142 13.54 2.99 8.61
CA ASN A 142 14.55 2.04 9.05
C ASN A 142 15.44 1.51 7.91
N SER A 143 14.99 1.64 6.65
CA SER A 143 15.80 1.27 5.48
C SER A 143 16.83 2.35 5.10
N VAL A 144 16.67 3.58 5.61
CA VAL A 144 17.60 4.68 5.38
C VAL A 144 18.70 4.63 6.45
N PRO A 145 20.00 4.62 6.07
CA PRO A 145 21.09 4.70 7.03
C PRO A 145 20.99 5.98 7.86
N PRO A 146 21.46 5.97 9.13
CA PRO A 146 21.53 7.19 9.94
C PRO A 146 22.23 8.31 9.17
N ALA A 147 21.75 9.55 9.34
CA ALA A 147 22.27 10.72 8.62
C ALA A 147 23.80 10.84 8.71
N GLU A 148 24.38 10.49 9.85
CA GLU A 148 25.81 10.52 10.09
C GLU A 148 26.59 9.53 9.19
N VAL A 149 26.03 8.34 8.93
CA VAL A 149 26.58 7.36 7.98
C VAL A 149 26.43 7.84 6.54
N LEU A 150 25.35 8.56 6.23
CA LEU A 150 25.15 9.13 4.90
C LEU A 150 26.15 10.26 4.64
N LEU A 151 26.32 11.15 5.61
CA LEU A 151 27.24 12.30 5.56
C LEU A 151 28.70 11.85 5.46
N SER A 152 29.10 10.80 6.20
CA SER A 152 30.45 10.26 6.10
C SER A 152 30.74 9.68 4.71
N LYS A 153 29.81 8.89 4.14
CA LYS A 153 29.92 8.35 2.77
C LYS A 153 29.98 9.43 1.70
N ILE A 154 29.15 10.48 1.82
CA ILE A 154 29.19 11.64 0.92
C ILE A 154 30.56 12.33 1.04
N SER A 155 31.08 12.52 2.25
CA SER A 155 32.39 13.14 2.46
C SER A 155 33.55 12.32 1.86
N GLU A 156 33.48 10.99 1.93
CA GLU A 156 34.47 10.06 1.37
C GLU A 156 34.43 10.04 -0.15
N GLU A 157 33.24 10.00 -0.76
CA GLU A 157 33.08 10.10 -2.21
C GLU A 157 33.55 11.46 -2.76
N THR A 158 33.27 12.55 -2.03
CA THR A 158 33.70 13.90 -2.42
C THR A 158 35.22 14.05 -2.36
N LYS A 159 35.86 13.50 -1.31
CA LYS A 159 37.33 13.43 -1.21
C LYS A 159 37.95 12.57 -2.32
N SER A 160 37.36 11.40 -2.61
CA SER A 160 37.85 10.49 -3.66
C SER A 160 37.77 11.13 -5.05
N LYS A 161 36.69 11.86 -5.37
CA LYS A 161 36.57 12.64 -6.62
C LYS A 161 37.57 13.80 -6.70
N SER A 162 37.80 14.52 -5.59
CA SER A 162 38.78 15.62 -5.55
C SER A 162 40.24 15.15 -5.68
N ILE A 163 40.56 13.96 -5.19
CA ILE A 163 41.90 13.36 -5.35
C ILE A 163 42.11 12.91 -6.80
N LYS A 164 41.12 12.26 -7.41
CA LYS A 164 41.18 11.85 -8.83
C LYS A 164 41.31 13.05 -9.78
N SER A 165 40.62 14.16 -9.49
CA SER A 165 40.73 15.38 -10.31
C SER A 165 42.11 16.05 -10.20
N LYS A 166 42.76 15.99 -9.03
CA LYS A 166 44.13 16.52 -8.84
C LYS A 166 45.18 15.66 -9.55
N ILE A 167 45.02 14.34 -9.55
CA ILE A 167 45.96 13.43 -10.24
C ILE A 167 45.87 13.62 -11.77
N ALA A 168 44.67 13.84 -12.32
CA ALA A 168 44.49 14.07 -13.75
C ALA A 168 45.11 15.38 -14.28
N VAL A 169 45.36 16.37 -13.41
CA VAL A 169 45.96 17.66 -13.78
C VAL A 169 47.50 17.64 -13.71
N VAL A 170 48.09 16.65 -13.01
CA VAL A 170 49.56 16.53 -12.83
C VAL A 170 50.21 15.63 -13.89
N SER A 171 49.42 15.01 -14.79
CA SER A 171 49.91 14.15 -15.88
C SER A 171 49.90 14.81 -17.26
N GLN A 172 49.98 16.14 -17.34
CA GLN A 172 50.17 16.90 -18.59
C GLN A 172 51.46 17.70 -18.56
#